data_AF-A0A9W7SUX7-F1
#
_entry.id   AF-A0A9W7SUX7-F1
#
_cell.length_a   1.000
_cell.length_b   1.000
_cell.length_c   1.000
_cell.angle_alpha   90.00
_cell.angle_beta   90.00
_cell.angle_gamma   90.00
#
_symmetry.space_group_name_H-M   'P 1'
#
loop_
_entity.id
_entity.type
_entity.pdbx_description
1 polymer ?
#
loop_
_entity_poly.entity_id
_entity_poly.type
_entity_poly.pdbx_seq_one_letter_code
_entity_poly.pdbx_strand_id
1 'polypeptide(L)'
;MERRKTYVAAALVFLLVLLWQSSDRIGRSAVRFTRYGGKFLQGVVPANSTLGFGAVYAVSRPGSPRREGLLFASNITEIEITIPEQPQWGDEDVDSLKAEKDSAITRGSALAWLGHLNALHSFVESDLETVLILEDDVDWDIHLRTTQIPAAAAAVRQLIADHSSPGEQSNYDSQLNNYWGNSSSWDIIYLGHCGDIFKPDANTFRLPKVEYYDPTLPSRQALHPYTSDFLDGIGVPEHTRVVHQSVSPLCTFGFALTRRAAHRLLTEIANREASGGTMAYDVRILEACRDLGFRCWSANPELFHHLELESEIAIVNGLPDNAGEQQLRRQGEGDDTKVQVGAEGSAASRVVHSGSAPNIVCGARSDEFFTRDPQRVEYLKEVVGREAKCVRGQEEEGQRAEMSR
;
A
#
# COMPACT_ATOMS: atom_id res chain seq x y z
N MET A 1 -2.81 -67.68 16.23
CA MET A 1 -3.37 -66.59 15.39
C MET A 1 -3.06 -65.21 15.98
N GLU A 2 -2.95 -65.10 17.30
CA GLU A 2 -2.72 -63.85 18.05
C GLU A 2 -1.33 -63.23 17.86
N ARG A 3 -0.25 -64.02 17.93
CA ARG A 3 1.12 -63.53 17.70
C ARG A 3 1.33 -62.89 16.32
N ARG A 4 0.65 -63.41 15.28
CA ARG A 4 0.77 -62.90 13.90
C ARG A 4 0.14 -61.51 13.75
N LYS A 5 -0.89 -61.19 14.54
CA LYS A 5 -1.53 -59.87 14.57
C LYS A 5 -0.64 -58.84 15.27
N THR A 6 0.11 -59.26 16.30
CA THR A 6 1.05 -58.39 17.03
C THR A 6 2.23 -57.96 16.17
N TYR A 7 2.81 -58.86 15.37
CA TYR A 7 3.89 -58.51 14.44
C TYR A 7 3.45 -57.58 13.30
N VAL A 8 2.23 -57.74 12.80
CA VAL A 8 1.67 -56.85 11.75
C VAL A 8 1.41 -55.45 12.31
N ALA A 9 0.87 -55.36 13.54
CA ALA A 9 0.66 -54.07 14.21
C ALA A 9 1.98 -53.33 14.46
N ALA A 10 3.01 -54.04 14.93
CA ALA A 10 4.34 -53.45 15.15
C ALA A 10 5.00 -52.97 13.85
N ALA A 11 4.85 -53.73 12.76
CA ALA A 11 5.38 -53.34 11.44
C ALA A 11 4.68 -52.09 10.89
N LEU A 12 3.36 -51.96 11.07
CA LEU A 12 2.60 -50.77 10.65
C LEU A 12 2.98 -49.52 11.45
N VAL A 13 3.18 -49.64 12.76
CA VAL A 13 3.66 -48.53 13.60
C VAL A 13 5.06 -48.10 13.18
N PHE A 14 5.96 -49.05 12.91
CA PHE A 14 7.31 -48.73 12.44
C PHE A 14 7.29 -48.03 11.07
N LEU A 15 6.42 -48.47 10.16
CA LEU A 15 6.26 -47.85 8.85
C LEU A 15 5.69 -46.43 8.96
N LEU A 16 4.73 -46.20 9.87
CA LEU A 16 4.17 -44.87 10.15
C LEU A 16 5.21 -43.93 10.77
N VAL A 17 6.07 -44.43 11.66
CA VAL A 17 7.19 -43.65 12.23
C VAL A 17 8.22 -43.31 11.17
N LEU A 18 8.55 -44.23 10.26
CA LEU A 18 9.46 -43.96 9.15
C LEU A 18 8.88 -42.96 8.15
N LEU A 19 7.58 -43.07 7.85
CA LEU A 19 6.89 -42.10 7.00
C LEU A 19 6.83 -40.72 7.66
N TRP A 20 6.54 -40.65 8.97
CA TRP A 20 6.58 -39.40 9.73
C TRP A 20 7.98 -38.76 9.78
N GLN A 21 9.03 -39.56 10.04
CA GLN A 21 10.41 -39.07 10.00
C GLN A 21 10.88 -38.67 8.60
N SER A 22 10.36 -39.30 7.55
CA SER A 22 10.62 -38.90 6.16
C SER A 22 9.87 -37.61 5.78
N SER A 23 8.64 -37.42 6.28
CA SER A 23 7.88 -36.17 6.14
C SER A 23 8.58 -35.00 6.82
N ASP A 24 9.11 -35.21 8.03
CA ASP A 24 9.91 -34.20 8.75
C ASP A 24 11.25 -33.89 8.06
N ARG A 25 11.83 -34.85 7.32
CA ARG A 25 13.05 -34.61 6.52
C ARG A 25 12.77 -33.94 5.17
N ILE A 26 11.62 -34.21 4.55
CA ILE A 26 11.21 -33.56 3.29
C ILE A 26 10.72 -32.13 3.56
N GLY A 27 10.15 -31.86 4.75
CA GLY A 27 9.81 -30.51 5.23
C GLY A 27 10.99 -29.65 5.68
N ARG A 28 12.21 -30.22 5.73
CA ARG A 28 13.47 -29.51 6.04
C ARG A 28 14.39 -29.35 4.83
N SER A 29 13.82 -29.25 3.62
CA SER A 29 14.53 -28.57 2.55
C SER A 29 14.69 -27.10 2.96
N ALA A 30 15.89 -26.75 3.42
CA ALA A 30 16.26 -25.38 3.74
C ALA A 30 16.09 -24.51 2.49
N VAL A 31 14.93 -23.86 2.36
CA VAL A 31 14.75 -22.79 1.39
C VAL A 31 15.64 -21.65 1.85
N ARG A 32 16.56 -21.24 0.98
CA ARG A 32 17.46 -20.11 1.21
C ARG A 32 16.60 -18.86 1.38
N PHE A 33 16.49 -18.36 2.62
CA PHE A 33 16.14 -16.96 2.83
C PHE A 33 17.26 -16.13 2.23
N THR A 34 17.03 -15.51 1.08
CA THR A 34 17.98 -14.59 0.49
C THR A 34 17.89 -13.24 1.19
N ARG A 35 18.48 -13.18 2.38
CA ARG A 35 18.66 -11.96 3.16
C ARG A 35 19.79 -11.15 2.51
N TYR A 36 19.46 -10.29 1.57
CA TYR A 36 20.44 -9.43 0.92
C TYR A 36 20.58 -8.10 1.67
N GLY A 37 21.39 -8.11 2.72
CA GLY A 37 21.89 -6.88 3.32
C GLY A 37 22.84 -6.14 2.37
N GLY A 38 22.70 -4.81 2.31
CA GLY A 38 23.71 -3.84 1.83
C GLY A 38 23.99 -3.77 0.33
N LYS A 39 24.00 -4.89 -0.40
CA LYS A 39 24.26 -4.91 -1.86
C LYS A 39 23.05 -4.50 -2.71
N PHE A 40 21.86 -4.58 -2.14
CA PHE A 40 20.59 -4.33 -2.82
C PHE A 40 20.40 -2.87 -3.28
N LEU A 41 20.99 -1.90 -2.57
CA LEU A 41 20.87 -0.47 -2.88
C LEU A 41 22.07 0.09 -3.68
N GLN A 42 23.11 -0.72 -3.95
CA GLN A 42 24.25 -0.24 -4.73
C GLN A 42 23.84 -0.01 -6.19
N GLY A 43 23.73 1.26 -6.57
CA GLY A 43 23.44 1.68 -7.95
C GLY A 43 21.97 2.00 -8.23
N VAL A 44 21.09 2.03 -7.22
CA VAL A 44 19.71 2.48 -7.42
C VAL A 44 19.68 4.01 -7.41
N VAL A 45 19.26 4.59 -8.53
CA VAL A 45 19.20 6.05 -8.73
C VAL A 45 17.92 6.60 -8.08
N PRO A 46 17.96 7.79 -7.45
CA PRO A 46 16.75 8.48 -7.01
C PRO A 46 15.66 8.51 -8.07
N ALA A 47 14.40 8.44 -7.65
CA ALA A 47 13.28 8.51 -8.58
C ALA A 47 13.15 9.92 -9.15
N ASN A 48 12.54 10.04 -10.34
CA ASN A 48 12.17 11.33 -10.93
C ASN A 48 10.96 11.95 -10.19
N SER A 49 10.46 13.09 -10.67
CA SER A 49 9.30 13.78 -10.08
C SER A 49 8.01 12.95 -10.10
N THR A 50 7.90 11.95 -10.98
CA THR A 50 6.77 11.02 -11.06
C THR A 50 7.02 9.68 -10.37
N LEU A 51 8.05 9.60 -9.50
CA LEU A 51 8.41 8.40 -8.74
C LEU A 51 8.69 7.16 -9.60
N GLY A 52 9.11 7.36 -10.85
CA GLY A 52 9.37 6.31 -11.83
C GLY A 52 8.16 5.82 -12.61
N PHE A 53 6.98 6.41 -12.39
CA PHE A 53 5.75 6.14 -13.16
C PHE A 53 5.60 7.13 -14.32
N GLY A 54 4.64 6.87 -15.22
CA GLY A 54 4.28 7.82 -16.28
C GLY A 54 3.68 9.12 -15.72
N ALA A 55 2.85 9.01 -14.68
CA ALA A 55 2.34 10.14 -13.91
C ALA A 55 1.98 9.75 -12.47
N VAL A 56 1.83 10.76 -11.60
CA VAL A 56 1.20 10.63 -10.29
C VAL A 56 -0.07 11.47 -10.30
N TYR A 57 -1.23 10.83 -10.16
CA TYR A 57 -2.53 11.48 -10.05
C TYR A 57 -3.02 11.45 -8.62
N ALA A 58 -3.72 12.50 -8.19
CA ALA A 58 -4.46 12.48 -6.94
C ALA A 58 -5.96 12.68 -7.18
N VAL A 59 -6.77 11.88 -6.49
CA VAL A 59 -8.23 12.00 -6.49
C VAL A 59 -8.63 13.02 -5.42
N SER A 60 -9.02 14.21 -5.85
CA SER A 60 -9.44 15.30 -4.96
C SER A 60 -10.57 16.11 -5.59
N ARG A 61 -11.65 16.33 -4.85
CA ARG A 61 -12.77 17.15 -5.31
C ARG A 61 -12.43 18.66 -5.31
N PRO A 62 -13.07 19.46 -6.19
CA PRO A 62 -13.01 20.92 -6.09
C PRO A 62 -13.36 21.41 -4.68
N GLY A 63 -12.51 22.29 -4.13
CA GLY A 63 -12.69 22.84 -2.79
C GLY A 63 -12.38 21.89 -1.63
N SER A 64 -11.76 20.72 -1.88
CA SER A 64 -11.27 19.86 -0.79
C SER A 64 -10.30 20.64 0.11
N PRO A 65 -10.50 20.65 1.45
CA PRO A 65 -9.60 21.32 2.38
C PRO A 65 -8.21 20.66 2.44
N ARG A 66 -8.09 19.42 1.94
CA ARG A 66 -6.86 18.61 1.98
C ARG A 66 -5.91 18.94 0.84
N ARG A 67 -6.39 19.65 -0.20
CA ARG A 67 -5.63 19.91 -1.44
C ARG A 67 -4.45 20.87 -1.24
N GLU A 68 -4.57 21.90 -0.39
CA GLU A 68 -3.47 22.85 -0.14
C GLU A 68 -2.25 22.14 0.46
N GLY A 69 -2.47 21.33 1.51
CA GLY A 69 -1.42 20.55 2.13
C GLY A 69 -0.77 19.53 1.19
N LEU A 70 -1.57 18.86 0.35
CA LEU A 70 -1.06 17.91 -0.65
C LEU A 70 -0.13 18.59 -1.66
N LEU A 71 -0.56 19.73 -2.21
CA LEU A 71 0.22 20.49 -3.19
C LEU A 71 1.46 21.13 -2.56
N PHE A 72 1.37 21.53 -1.29
CA PHE A 72 2.53 22.02 -0.54
C PHE A 72 3.58 20.92 -0.37
N ALA A 73 3.19 19.73 0.10
CA ALA A 73 4.08 18.59 0.24
C ALA A 73 4.70 18.16 -1.10
N SER A 74 3.89 18.10 -2.16
CA SER A 74 4.32 17.88 -3.54
C SER A 74 5.41 18.88 -3.96
N ASN A 75 5.20 20.17 -3.67
CA ASN A 75 6.14 21.23 -4.02
C ASN A 75 7.47 21.11 -3.26
N ILE A 76 7.46 20.90 -1.95
CA ILE A 76 8.71 20.83 -1.15
C ILE A 76 9.48 19.53 -1.38
N THR A 77 8.80 18.44 -1.75
CA THR A 77 9.43 17.15 -2.08
C THR A 77 9.64 16.94 -3.58
N GLU A 78 9.35 17.96 -4.40
CA GLU A 78 9.41 17.96 -5.87
C GLU A 78 8.83 16.70 -6.52
N ILE A 79 7.71 16.21 -5.97
CA ILE A 79 6.90 15.14 -6.53
C ILE A 79 5.77 15.80 -7.31
N GLU A 80 5.72 15.56 -8.62
CA GLU A 80 4.72 16.17 -9.48
C GLU A 80 3.39 15.41 -9.38
N ILE A 81 2.36 16.08 -8.86
CA ILE A 81 1.02 15.52 -8.72
C ILE A 81 0.06 16.27 -9.65
N THR A 82 -0.62 15.52 -10.51
CA THR A 82 -1.75 16.03 -11.29
C THR A 82 -3.06 15.70 -10.57
N ILE A 83 -3.99 16.67 -10.51
CA ILE A 83 -5.33 16.43 -9.96
C ILE A 83 -6.32 16.56 -11.13
N PRO A 84 -6.82 15.45 -11.70
CA PRO A 84 -7.87 15.49 -12.71
C PRO A 84 -9.09 16.25 -12.18
N GLU A 85 -9.68 17.09 -13.03
CA GLU A 85 -10.89 17.84 -12.67
C GLU A 85 -12.03 16.86 -12.39
N GLN A 86 -12.56 16.88 -11.16
CA GLN A 86 -13.68 16.05 -10.77
C GLN A 86 -14.99 16.78 -11.08
N PRO A 87 -15.90 16.16 -11.86
CA PRO A 87 -17.20 16.75 -12.13
C PRO A 87 -18.09 16.71 -10.86
N GLN A 88 -19.19 17.43 -10.92
CA GLN A 88 -20.25 17.29 -9.93
C GLN A 88 -21.13 16.11 -10.31
N TRP A 89 -21.06 15.05 -9.51
CA TRP A 89 -21.87 13.85 -9.72
C TRP A 89 -23.27 14.01 -9.15
N GLY A 90 -24.28 13.68 -9.96
CA GLY A 90 -25.68 13.68 -9.60
C GLY A 90 -26.17 12.31 -9.12
N ASP A 91 -27.46 12.22 -8.83
CA ASP A 91 -28.10 10.96 -8.40
C ASP A 91 -28.07 9.90 -9.51
N GLU A 92 -28.17 10.31 -10.77
CA GLU A 92 -28.08 9.40 -11.92
C GLU A 92 -26.70 8.72 -12.01
N ASP A 93 -25.62 9.46 -11.79
CA ASP A 93 -24.26 8.91 -11.79
C ASP A 93 -24.09 7.90 -10.64
N VAL A 94 -24.56 8.26 -9.44
CA VAL A 94 -24.54 7.37 -8.27
C VAL A 94 -25.35 6.11 -8.51
N ASP A 95 -26.55 6.22 -9.10
CA ASP A 95 -27.40 5.08 -9.39
C ASP A 95 -26.83 4.19 -10.49
N SER A 96 -26.08 4.75 -11.45
CA SER A 96 -25.41 4.00 -12.51
C SER A 96 -24.33 3.03 -11.98
N LEU A 97 -23.70 3.36 -10.85
CA LEU A 97 -22.72 2.49 -10.20
C LEU A 97 -23.36 1.33 -9.44
N LYS A 98 -24.61 1.46 -8.98
CA LYS A 98 -25.22 0.47 -8.09
C LYS A 98 -25.44 -0.86 -8.79
N ALA A 99 -25.31 -1.94 -8.05
CA ALA A 99 -25.73 -3.26 -8.49
C ALA A 99 -27.25 -3.29 -8.68
N GLU A 100 -27.75 -4.04 -9.66
CA GLU A 100 -29.19 -4.14 -9.94
C GLU A 100 -29.97 -4.76 -8.76
N LYS A 101 -29.30 -5.63 -8.00
CA LYS A 101 -29.84 -6.31 -6.83
C LYS A 101 -28.81 -6.27 -5.72
N ASP A 102 -29.31 -6.15 -4.49
CA ASP A 102 -28.53 -6.23 -3.26
C ASP A 102 -27.36 -5.23 -3.23
N SER A 103 -27.56 -4.05 -3.82
CA SER A 103 -26.61 -2.94 -3.75
C SER A 103 -26.37 -2.55 -2.29
N ALA A 104 -25.10 -2.43 -1.94
CA ALA A 104 -24.63 -2.18 -0.60
C ALA A 104 -23.79 -0.88 -0.51
N ILE A 105 -23.46 -0.27 -1.67
CA ILE A 105 -22.71 0.99 -1.73
C ILE A 105 -23.50 2.17 -1.18
N THR A 106 -22.83 2.99 -0.35
CA THR A 106 -23.40 4.25 0.17
C THR A 106 -23.19 5.40 -0.80
N ARG A 107 -23.89 6.54 -0.62
CA ARG A 107 -23.68 7.72 -1.48
C ARG A 107 -22.23 8.20 -1.44
N GLY A 108 -21.67 8.39 -0.24
CA GLY A 108 -20.28 8.84 -0.08
C GLY A 108 -19.29 7.89 -0.75
N SER A 109 -19.47 6.58 -0.58
CA SER A 109 -18.63 5.55 -1.22
C SER A 109 -18.76 5.57 -2.74
N ALA A 110 -19.97 5.78 -3.28
CA ALA A 110 -20.20 5.90 -4.72
C ALA A 110 -19.51 7.15 -5.30
N LEU A 111 -19.58 8.30 -4.62
CA LEU A 111 -18.89 9.52 -5.06
C LEU A 111 -17.36 9.35 -5.06
N ALA A 112 -16.80 8.69 -4.05
CA ALA A 112 -15.37 8.37 -4.02
C ALA A 112 -15.01 7.43 -5.19
N TRP A 113 -15.81 6.39 -5.43
CA TRP A 113 -15.64 5.46 -6.53
C TRP A 113 -15.65 6.18 -7.90
N LEU A 114 -16.65 7.04 -8.16
CA LEU A 114 -16.70 7.85 -9.38
C LEU A 114 -15.44 8.72 -9.54
N GLY A 115 -14.93 9.26 -8.44
CA GLY A 115 -13.69 10.03 -8.45
C GLY A 115 -12.46 9.25 -8.94
N HIS A 116 -12.33 8.01 -8.48
CA HIS A 116 -11.28 7.11 -8.96
C HIS A 116 -11.48 6.73 -10.43
N LEU A 117 -12.71 6.42 -10.87
CA LEU A 117 -12.98 6.10 -12.28
C LEU A 117 -12.66 7.27 -13.20
N ASN A 118 -12.98 8.50 -12.79
CA ASN A 118 -12.62 9.70 -13.56
C ASN A 118 -11.10 9.86 -13.69
N ALA A 119 -10.33 9.61 -12.61
CA ALA A 119 -8.87 9.62 -12.68
C ALA A 119 -8.32 8.51 -13.62
N LEU A 120 -8.90 7.31 -13.59
CA LEU A 120 -8.55 6.23 -14.51
C LEU A 120 -8.88 6.57 -15.96
N HIS A 121 -10.03 7.20 -16.22
CA HIS A 121 -10.40 7.68 -17.56
C HIS A 121 -9.38 8.68 -18.08
N SER A 122 -9.02 9.72 -17.29
CA SER A 122 -7.98 10.68 -17.66
C SER A 122 -6.63 10.00 -17.97
N PHE A 123 -6.26 8.97 -17.20
CA PHE A 123 -5.02 8.22 -17.43
C PHE A 123 -5.09 7.43 -18.74
N VAL A 124 -6.19 6.70 -18.98
CA VAL A 124 -6.38 5.90 -20.19
C VAL A 124 -6.46 6.77 -21.46
N GLU A 125 -6.96 8.00 -21.36
CA GLU A 125 -6.99 8.96 -22.47
C GLU A 125 -5.60 9.54 -22.80
N SER A 126 -4.66 9.50 -21.87
CA SER A 126 -3.25 9.86 -22.13
C SER A 126 -2.54 8.79 -22.97
N ASP A 127 -1.26 8.97 -23.28
CA ASP A 127 -0.36 7.97 -23.89
C ASP A 127 0.60 7.29 -22.88
N LEU A 128 0.44 7.56 -21.58
CA LEU A 128 1.29 7.05 -20.51
C LEU A 128 1.08 5.57 -20.20
N GLU A 129 2.13 4.80 -19.92
CA GLU A 129 1.99 3.35 -19.67
C GLU A 129 1.66 2.99 -18.21
N THR A 130 2.02 3.85 -17.25
CA THR A 130 1.79 3.61 -15.81
C THR A 130 1.36 4.88 -15.11
N VAL A 131 0.57 4.72 -14.05
CA VAL A 131 0.14 5.82 -13.18
C VAL A 131 0.19 5.39 -11.73
N LEU A 132 0.58 6.27 -10.82
CA LEU A 132 0.32 6.16 -9.39
C LEU A 132 -0.91 7.00 -9.04
N ILE A 133 -1.94 6.39 -8.46
CA ILE A 133 -3.12 7.10 -7.96
C ILE A 133 -2.98 7.27 -6.44
N LEU A 134 -3.17 8.50 -5.97
CA LEU A 134 -3.16 8.89 -4.57
C LEU A 134 -4.55 9.41 -4.12
N GLU A 135 -4.91 9.15 -2.87
CA GLU A 135 -6.00 9.85 -2.19
C GLU A 135 -5.50 11.22 -1.65
N ASP A 136 -6.38 12.20 -1.48
CA ASP A 136 -5.94 13.58 -1.17
C ASP A 136 -5.56 13.84 0.30
N ASP A 137 -5.85 12.88 1.17
CA ASP A 137 -5.45 12.85 2.57
C ASP A 137 -4.16 12.07 2.82
N VAL A 138 -3.44 11.60 1.80
CA VAL A 138 -2.16 10.92 2.04
C VAL A 138 -1.03 11.86 2.41
N ASP A 139 -0.10 11.31 3.19
CA ASP A 139 1.24 11.82 3.42
C ASP A 139 2.28 10.75 3.06
N TRP A 140 3.53 11.18 2.96
CA TRP A 140 4.70 10.34 2.69
C TRP A 140 5.91 10.86 3.43
N ASP A 141 6.89 9.98 3.64
CA ASP A 141 8.16 10.40 4.22
C ASP A 141 8.96 11.25 3.22
N ILE A 142 9.67 12.27 3.69
CA ILE A 142 10.49 13.14 2.83
C ILE A 142 11.58 12.38 2.04
N HIS A 143 11.95 11.18 2.49
CA HIS A 143 12.89 10.29 1.80
C HIS A 143 12.25 9.49 0.64
N LEU A 144 10.96 9.68 0.37
CA LEU A 144 10.20 8.88 -0.60
C LEU A 144 10.89 8.83 -1.96
N ARG A 145 11.21 9.99 -2.54
CA ARG A 145 11.82 10.11 -3.87
C ARG A 145 13.29 9.64 -3.89
N THR A 146 14.02 9.87 -2.81
CA THR A 146 15.48 9.72 -2.77
C THR A 146 15.94 8.32 -2.41
N THR A 147 15.25 7.61 -1.51
CA THR A 147 15.68 6.28 -1.04
C THR A 147 14.55 5.24 -1.00
N GLN A 148 13.34 5.60 -0.56
CA GLN A 148 12.30 4.59 -0.33
C GLN A 148 11.73 4.01 -1.64
N ILE A 149 11.32 4.85 -2.59
CA ILE A 149 10.86 4.43 -3.93
C ILE A 149 11.95 3.68 -4.68
N PRO A 150 13.21 4.14 -4.72
CA PRO A 150 14.32 3.37 -5.26
C PRO A 150 14.40 1.94 -4.70
N ALA A 151 14.38 1.79 -3.38
CA ALA A 151 14.45 0.49 -2.73
C ALA A 151 13.23 -0.40 -3.04
N ALA A 152 12.03 0.16 -2.96
CA ALA A 152 10.78 -0.54 -3.26
C ALA A 152 10.73 -1.02 -4.73
N ALA A 153 11.10 -0.16 -5.68
CA ALA A 153 11.14 -0.50 -7.09
C ALA A 153 12.17 -1.60 -7.39
N ALA A 154 13.34 -1.55 -6.75
CA ALA A 154 14.30 -2.65 -6.83
C ALA A 154 13.72 -3.97 -6.31
N ALA A 155 12.93 -3.92 -5.25
CA ALA A 155 12.34 -5.10 -4.61
C ALA A 155 11.26 -5.71 -5.51
N VAL A 156 10.40 -4.87 -6.08
CA VAL A 156 9.38 -5.28 -7.06
C VAL A 156 10.04 -5.93 -8.27
N ARG A 157 11.05 -5.30 -8.88
CA ARG A 157 11.76 -5.86 -10.04
C ARG A 157 12.37 -7.22 -9.75
N GLN A 158 13.01 -7.37 -8.59
CA GLN A 158 13.57 -8.65 -8.17
C GLN A 158 12.48 -9.69 -7.95
N LEU A 159 11.42 -9.33 -7.21
CA LEU A 159 10.33 -10.24 -6.87
C LEU A 159 9.67 -10.82 -8.12
N ILE A 160 9.39 -9.95 -9.10
CA ILE A 160 8.86 -10.34 -10.41
C ILE A 160 9.84 -11.25 -11.15
N ALA A 161 11.13 -10.90 -11.20
CA ALA A 161 12.14 -11.70 -11.90
C ALA A 161 12.28 -13.11 -11.31
N ASP A 162 12.27 -13.22 -9.98
CA ASP A 162 12.42 -14.49 -9.26
C ASP A 162 11.20 -15.42 -9.44
N HIS A 163 10.03 -14.87 -9.76
CA HIS A 163 8.77 -15.62 -9.85
C HIS A 163 8.16 -15.66 -11.26
N SER A 164 8.84 -15.08 -12.25
CA SER A 164 8.45 -15.20 -13.65
C SER A 164 8.79 -16.60 -14.16
N SER A 165 7.81 -17.32 -14.72
CA SER A 165 8.08 -18.60 -15.38
C SER A 165 8.92 -18.40 -16.66
N PRO A 166 9.77 -19.37 -17.08
CA PRO A 166 10.54 -19.25 -18.33
C PRO A 166 9.69 -18.99 -19.59
N GLY A 167 8.42 -19.41 -19.58
CA GLY A 167 7.45 -19.16 -20.65
C GLY A 167 6.73 -17.80 -20.56
N GLU A 168 6.77 -17.10 -19.42
CA GLU A 168 6.24 -15.73 -19.32
C GLU A 168 7.26 -14.71 -19.83
N GLN A 169 8.56 -15.04 -19.73
CA GLN A 169 9.64 -14.27 -20.32
C GLN A 169 9.56 -14.20 -21.86
N SER A 170 8.81 -15.08 -22.54
CA SER A 170 8.60 -14.97 -24.00
C SER A 170 7.59 -13.89 -24.41
N ASN A 171 6.76 -13.41 -23.48
CA ASN A 171 5.85 -12.26 -23.67
C ASN A 171 6.47 -10.95 -23.16
N TYR A 172 7.79 -10.95 -22.90
CA TYR A 172 8.54 -9.78 -22.47
C TYR A 172 8.62 -8.76 -23.61
N ASP A 173 7.92 -7.65 -23.45
CA ASP A 173 8.09 -6.48 -24.31
C ASP A 173 9.11 -5.54 -23.69
N SER A 174 10.32 -5.50 -24.22
CA SER A 174 11.37 -4.62 -23.71
C SER A 174 11.04 -3.14 -23.79
N GLN A 175 10.09 -2.73 -24.65
CA GLN A 175 9.65 -1.33 -24.74
C GLN A 175 8.81 -0.91 -23.53
N LEU A 176 8.23 -1.87 -22.81
CA LEU A 176 7.42 -1.67 -21.61
C LEU A 176 8.24 -1.66 -20.31
N ASN A 177 9.57 -1.75 -20.41
CA ASN A 177 10.45 -1.63 -19.25
C ASN A 177 10.46 -0.19 -18.73
N ASN A 178 10.10 -0.04 -17.46
CA ASN A 178 10.14 1.23 -16.74
C ASN A 178 10.90 1.07 -15.41
N TYR A 179 10.89 2.14 -14.61
CA TYR A 179 11.58 2.17 -13.32
C TYR A 179 11.14 1.05 -12.37
N TRP A 180 9.88 0.60 -12.45
CA TRP A 180 9.30 -0.46 -11.62
C TRP A 180 9.38 -1.86 -12.24
N GLY A 181 10.01 -2.00 -13.41
CA GLY A 181 10.11 -3.25 -14.16
C GLY A 181 9.27 -3.22 -15.43
N ASN A 182 9.02 -4.39 -16.01
CA ASN A 182 8.21 -4.49 -17.23
C ASN A 182 6.73 -4.34 -16.90
N SER A 183 6.00 -3.36 -17.45
CA SER A 183 4.56 -3.20 -17.16
C SER A 183 3.70 -4.37 -17.66
N SER A 184 4.22 -5.25 -18.53
CA SER A 184 3.53 -6.49 -18.89
C SER A 184 3.58 -7.58 -17.80
N SER A 185 4.32 -7.36 -16.70
CA SER A 185 4.57 -8.36 -15.64
C SER A 185 3.85 -8.12 -14.31
N TRP A 186 3.17 -6.98 -14.17
CA TRP A 186 2.36 -6.64 -12.99
C TRP A 186 1.07 -5.90 -13.42
N ASP A 187 0.12 -5.76 -12.51
CA ASP A 187 -1.12 -5.01 -12.72
C ASP A 187 -1.28 -3.87 -11.73
N ILE A 188 -1.10 -4.17 -10.44
CA ILE A 188 -1.20 -3.19 -9.35
C ILE A 188 0.01 -3.31 -8.43
N ILE A 189 0.53 -2.17 -7.98
CA ILE A 189 1.48 -2.09 -6.88
C ILE A 189 0.89 -1.21 -5.79
N TYR A 190 0.57 -1.78 -4.63
CA TYR A 190 0.14 -1.03 -3.45
C TYR A 190 1.36 -0.45 -2.74
N LEU A 191 1.48 0.87 -2.79
CA LEU A 191 2.48 1.64 -2.05
C LEU A 191 1.86 2.36 -0.84
N GLY A 192 0.54 2.43 -0.76
CA GLY A 192 -0.26 3.00 0.30
C GLY A 192 -1.56 2.24 0.46
N HIS A 193 -1.76 1.68 1.64
CA HIS A 193 -2.89 0.83 2.00
C HIS A 193 -3.08 0.88 3.52
N CYS A 194 -4.23 0.48 4.03
CA CYS A 194 -4.44 0.32 5.49
C CYS A 194 -4.14 -1.10 5.98
N GLY A 195 -3.88 -2.04 5.06
CA GLY A 195 -3.37 -3.36 5.39
C GLY A 195 -3.36 -4.31 4.22
N ASP A 196 -2.29 -5.09 4.11
CA ASP A 196 -2.23 -6.36 3.37
C ASP A 196 -1.65 -7.42 4.30
N ILE A 197 -2.36 -7.61 5.41
CA ILE A 197 -1.92 -8.38 6.56
C ILE A 197 -2.39 -9.82 6.39
N PHE A 198 -1.45 -10.75 6.44
CA PHE A 198 -1.72 -12.19 6.38
C PHE A 198 -1.03 -12.92 7.52
N LYS A 199 -1.60 -14.05 7.94
CA LYS A 199 -0.98 -14.94 8.94
C LYS A 199 -0.14 -15.99 8.20
N PRO A 200 1.03 -16.38 8.73
CA PRO A 200 1.77 -17.51 8.20
C PRO A 200 0.94 -18.80 8.32
N ASP A 201 0.63 -19.41 7.19
CA ASP A 201 0.01 -20.72 7.08
C ASP A 201 0.68 -21.51 5.95
N ALA A 202 0.16 -22.71 5.62
CA ALA A 202 0.75 -23.56 4.60
C ALA A 202 0.83 -22.89 3.21
N ASN A 203 -0.09 -21.98 2.90
CA ASN A 203 -0.16 -21.25 1.64
C ASN A 203 0.70 -19.99 1.69
N THR A 204 0.56 -19.16 2.72
CA THR A 204 1.28 -17.88 2.83
C THR A 204 2.75 -18.05 3.20
N PHE A 205 3.17 -19.20 3.74
CA PHE A 205 4.59 -19.51 3.94
C PHE A 205 5.38 -19.57 2.62
N ARG A 206 4.70 -19.86 1.51
CA ARG A 206 5.30 -19.87 0.16
C ARG A 206 5.04 -18.59 -0.62
N LEU A 207 4.47 -17.57 0.01
CA LEU A 207 4.14 -16.31 -0.63
C LEU A 207 5.44 -15.67 -1.17
N PRO A 208 5.49 -15.34 -2.47
CA PRO A 208 6.59 -14.57 -3.04
C PRO A 208 6.83 -13.29 -2.26
N LYS A 209 8.06 -13.08 -1.78
CA LYS A 209 8.45 -11.86 -1.05
C LYS A 209 9.94 -11.53 -1.15
N VAL A 210 10.25 -10.25 -1.04
CA VAL A 210 11.61 -9.68 -0.95
C VAL A 210 11.65 -8.72 0.23
N GLU A 211 12.61 -8.91 1.13
CA GLU A 211 12.86 -8.03 2.27
C GLU A 211 14.06 -7.12 1.98
N TYR A 212 13.95 -5.84 2.36
CA TYR A 212 15.06 -4.89 2.28
C TYR A 212 15.10 -3.96 3.48
N TYR A 213 16.32 -3.62 3.88
CA TYR A 213 16.56 -2.69 4.99
C TYR A 213 16.14 -1.28 4.61
N ASP A 214 15.34 -0.65 5.47
CA ASP A 214 14.91 0.74 5.37
C ASP A 214 15.11 1.45 6.72
N PRO A 215 16.15 2.29 6.86
CA PRO A 215 16.43 3.02 8.09
C PRO A 215 15.46 4.18 8.37
N THR A 216 14.58 4.52 7.43
CA THR A 216 13.60 5.61 7.58
C THR A 216 12.35 5.17 8.35
N LEU A 217 12.13 3.85 8.46
CA LEU A 217 11.06 3.31 9.29
C LEU A 217 11.27 3.66 10.77
N PRO A 218 10.19 3.91 11.53
CA PRO A 218 10.29 3.98 12.98
C PRO A 218 10.71 2.62 13.56
N SER A 219 11.10 2.61 14.84
CA SER A 219 11.31 1.35 15.55
C SER A 219 10.02 0.54 15.62
N ARG A 220 10.11 -0.78 15.80
CA ARG A 220 8.94 -1.68 15.90
C ARG A 220 7.89 -1.18 16.90
N GLN A 221 8.33 -0.65 18.04
CA GLN A 221 7.45 -0.12 19.09
C GLN A 221 6.72 1.18 18.73
N ALA A 222 7.21 1.91 17.72
CA ALA A 222 6.62 3.16 17.25
C ALA A 222 5.85 2.99 15.93
N LEU A 223 5.87 1.80 15.33
CA LEU A 223 4.94 1.45 14.26
C LEU A 223 3.52 1.33 14.80
N HIS A 224 2.56 1.49 13.90
CA HIS A 224 1.16 1.18 14.18
C HIS A 224 1.04 -0.28 14.70
N PRO A 225 0.24 -0.56 15.75
CA PRO A 225 0.20 -1.88 16.38
C PRO A 225 -0.05 -3.04 15.42
N TYR A 226 -1.02 -2.92 14.49
CA TYR A 226 -1.26 -3.98 13.51
C TYR A 226 -0.08 -4.20 12.57
N THR A 227 0.61 -3.13 12.16
CA THR A 227 1.80 -3.22 11.32
C THR A 227 2.94 -3.89 12.08
N SER A 228 3.14 -3.53 13.35
CA SER A 228 4.11 -4.18 14.24
C SER A 228 3.81 -5.69 14.39
N ASP A 229 2.58 -6.04 14.77
CA ASP A 229 2.17 -7.42 15.02
C ASP A 229 2.26 -8.28 13.75
N PHE A 230 1.88 -7.73 12.59
CA PHE A 230 2.01 -8.41 11.31
C PHE A 230 3.47 -8.76 11.02
N LEU A 231 4.36 -7.77 11.08
CA LEU A 231 5.77 -7.95 10.75
C LEU A 231 6.46 -8.91 11.71
N ASP A 232 6.13 -8.87 13.00
CA ASP A 232 6.61 -9.85 13.98
C ASP A 232 6.07 -11.26 13.66
N GLY A 233 4.79 -11.36 13.29
CA GLY A 233 4.15 -12.62 12.90
C GLY A 233 4.80 -13.31 11.70
N ILE A 234 5.32 -12.55 10.74
CA ILE A 234 6.04 -13.08 9.56
C ILE A 234 7.57 -13.05 9.68
N GLY A 235 8.10 -12.66 10.86
CA GLY A 235 9.52 -12.69 11.18
C GLY A 235 10.36 -11.64 10.45
N VAL A 236 9.77 -10.50 10.06
CA VAL A 236 10.48 -9.40 9.41
C VAL A 236 11.31 -8.63 10.45
N PRO A 237 12.61 -8.40 10.23
CA PRO A 237 13.47 -7.66 11.17
C PRO A 237 13.06 -6.19 11.36
N GLU A 238 13.61 -5.57 12.40
CA GLU A 238 13.58 -4.11 12.61
C GLU A 238 14.10 -3.35 11.38
N HIS A 239 13.57 -2.14 11.15
CA HIS A 239 13.95 -1.26 10.04
C HIS A 239 14.04 -2.00 8.70
N THR A 240 13.09 -2.88 8.42
CA THR A 240 13.04 -3.68 7.20
C THR A 240 11.64 -3.60 6.63
N ARG A 241 11.54 -3.26 5.35
CA ARG A 241 10.31 -3.38 4.56
C ARG A 241 10.31 -4.73 3.85
N VAL A 242 9.12 -5.25 3.59
CA VAL A 242 8.88 -6.42 2.77
C VAL A 242 7.98 -6.02 1.61
N VAL A 243 8.39 -6.38 0.39
CA VAL A 243 7.51 -6.36 -0.78
C VAL A 243 7.09 -7.80 -1.05
N HIS A 244 5.80 -8.04 -1.21
CA HIS A 244 5.27 -9.38 -1.41
C HIS A 244 4.10 -9.41 -2.39
N GLN A 245 3.77 -10.60 -2.89
CA GLN A 245 2.53 -10.81 -3.62
C GLN A 245 1.36 -10.44 -2.72
N SER A 246 0.44 -9.61 -3.21
CA SER A 246 -0.68 -9.16 -2.40
C SER A 246 -1.60 -10.32 -2.04
N VAL A 247 -2.13 -10.32 -0.81
CA VAL A 247 -3.04 -11.36 -0.31
C VAL A 247 -4.45 -10.81 -0.17
N SER A 248 -4.59 -9.70 0.53
CA SER A 248 -5.86 -9.01 0.77
C SER A 248 -5.62 -7.51 1.01
N PRO A 249 -5.05 -6.79 0.02
CA PRO A 249 -4.69 -5.38 0.19
C PRO A 249 -5.94 -4.51 0.27
N LEU A 250 -6.10 -3.74 1.35
CA LEU A 250 -7.26 -2.89 1.59
C LEU A 250 -6.86 -1.41 1.70
N CYS A 251 -7.81 -0.53 1.35
CA CYS A 251 -7.61 0.90 1.11
C CYS A 251 -6.75 1.20 -0.13
N THR A 252 -7.00 2.35 -0.74
CA THR A 252 -6.35 2.80 -1.99
C THR A 252 -5.57 4.09 -1.81
N PHE A 253 -5.01 4.33 -0.61
CA PHE A 253 -4.25 5.53 -0.27
C PHE A 253 -3.22 5.88 -1.36
N GLY A 254 -2.45 4.88 -1.81
CA GLY A 254 -1.50 5.05 -2.91
C GLY A 254 -1.26 3.75 -3.67
N PHE A 255 -1.80 3.62 -4.87
CA PHE A 255 -1.65 2.39 -5.67
C PHE A 255 -1.31 2.72 -7.12
N ALA A 256 -0.32 2.02 -7.64
CA ALA A 256 0.11 2.17 -9.03
C ALA A 256 -0.53 1.13 -9.92
N LEU A 257 -0.79 1.51 -11.16
CA LEU A 257 -1.48 0.73 -12.18
C LEU A 257 -0.73 0.77 -13.50
N THR A 258 -0.83 -0.31 -14.26
CA THR A 258 -0.49 -0.32 -15.69
C THR A 258 -1.70 0.13 -16.51
N ARG A 259 -1.46 0.64 -17.72
CA ARG A 259 -2.52 1.00 -18.67
C ARG A 259 -3.49 -0.16 -18.91
N ARG A 260 -2.95 -1.39 -19.06
CA ARG A 260 -3.76 -2.61 -19.21
C ARG A 260 -4.66 -2.86 -18.00
N ALA A 261 -4.12 -2.73 -16.79
CA ALA A 261 -4.88 -2.90 -15.56
C ALA A 261 -6.00 -1.85 -15.44
N ALA A 262 -5.68 -0.58 -15.71
CA ALA A 262 -6.66 0.51 -15.69
C ALA A 262 -7.82 0.28 -16.68
N HIS A 263 -7.54 -0.17 -17.90
CA HIS A 263 -8.58 -0.56 -18.85
C HIS A 263 -9.49 -1.65 -18.29
N ARG A 264 -8.93 -2.74 -17.75
CA ARG A 264 -9.73 -3.82 -17.15
C ARG A 264 -10.59 -3.34 -15.98
N LEU A 265 -10.05 -2.45 -15.13
CA LEU A 265 -10.84 -1.83 -14.07
C LEU A 265 -12.02 -1.05 -14.63
N LEU A 266 -11.81 -0.24 -15.67
CA LEU A 266 -12.85 0.59 -16.30
C LEU A 266 -13.89 -0.19 -17.11
N THR A 267 -13.59 -1.41 -17.58
CA THR A 267 -14.49 -2.13 -18.50
C THR A 267 -15.07 -3.42 -17.93
N GLU A 268 -14.35 -4.11 -17.04
CA GLU A 268 -14.68 -5.47 -16.61
C GLU A 268 -14.91 -5.57 -15.10
N ILE A 269 -14.15 -4.81 -14.30
CA ILE A 269 -14.05 -5.08 -12.87
C ILE A 269 -14.76 -4.02 -12.03
N ALA A 270 -14.34 -2.77 -12.13
CA ALA A 270 -14.75 -1.68 -11.24
C ALA A 270 -15.61 -0.62 -11.93
N ASN A 271 -16.12 -0.90 -13.14
CA ASN A 271 -17.00 0.02 -13.87
C ASN A 271 -18.35 0.23 -13.19
N ARG A 272 -18.74 -0.69 -12.29
CA ARG A 272 -19.88 -0.61 -11.39
C ARG A 272 -19.69 -1.56 -10.21
N GLU A 273 -20.56 -1.46 -9.22
CA GLU A 273 -20.68 -2.40 -8.11
C GLU A 273 -20.90 -3.84 -8.61
N ALA A 274 -20.25 -4.82 -7.98
CA ALA A 274 -20.39 -6.21 -8.36
C ALA A 274 -21.80 -6.73 -8.04
N SER A 275 -22.24 -7.77 -8.76
CA SER A 275 -23.49 -8.47 -8.45
C SER A 275 -23.41 -9.09 -7.05
N GLY A 276 -24.41 -8.83 -6.21
CA GLY A 276 -24.40 -9.23 -4.79
C GLY A 276 -23.84 -8.16 -3.84
N GLY A 277 -23.41 -7.01 -4.38
CA GLY A 277 -23.02 -5.83 -3.62
C GLY A 277 -21.52 -5.72 -3.37
N THR A 278 -20.99 -4.51 -3.44
CA THR A 278 -19.61 -4.14 -3.08
C THR A 278 -19.63 -2.76 -2.44
N MET A 279 -19.22 -2.68 -1.17
CA MET A 279 -19.44 -1.49 -0.34
C MET A 279 -18.65 -0.25 -0.78
N ALA A 280 -17.50 -0.43 -1.43
CA ALA A 280 -16.56 0.64 -1.73
C ALA A 280 -15.58 0.25 -2.85
N TYR A 281 -14.94 1.26 -3.44
CA TYR A 281 -14.00 1.09 -4.55
C TYR A 281 -12.76 0.29 -4.14
N ASP A 282 -12.17 0.59 -2.99
CA ASP A 282 -10.99 -0.09 -2.46
C ASP A 282 -11.23 -1.60 -2.25
N VAL A 283 -12.41 -1.98 -1.74
CA VAL A 283 -12.84 -3.39 -1.65
C VAL A 283 -12.89 -4.02 -3.03
N ARG A 284 -13.36 -3.28 -4.05
CA ARG A 284 -13.40 -3.81 -5.41
C ARG A 284 -12.00 -4.02 -6.00
N ILE A 285 -11.04 -3.17 -5.66
CA ILE A 285 -9.64 -3.33 -6.10
C ILE A 285 -8.96 -4.49 -5.34
N LEU A 286 -9.26 -4.66 -4.05
CA LEU A 286 -8.86 -5.82 -3.27
C LEU A 286 -9.32 -7.13 -3.95
N GLU A 287 -10.61 -7.22 -4.29
CA GLU A 287 -11.17 -8.37 -5.01
C GLU A 287 -10.47 -8.60 -6.36
N ALA A 288 -10.09 -7.53 -7.06
CA ALA A 288 -9.36 -7.65 -8.33
C ALA A 288 -8.04 -8.43 -8.15
N CYS A 289 -7.31 -8.11 -7.09
CA CYS A 289 -6.04 -8.73 -6.71
C CYS A 289 -6.19 -10.13 -6.16
N ARG A 290 -7.16 -10.34 -5.28
CA ARG A 290 -7.36 -11.63 -4.59
C ARG A 290 -8.02 -12.67 -5.50
N ASP A 291 -9.03 -12.25 -6.26
CA ASP A 291 -10.00 -13.17 -6.88
C ASP A 291 -10.06 -13.08 -8.41
N LEU A 292 -9.71 -11.93 -9.02
CA LEU A 292 -10.00 -11.65 -10.45
C LEU A 292 -8.75 -11.61 -11.33
N GLY A 293 -7.68 -12.25 -10.86
CA GLY A 293 -6.49 -12.54 -11.64
C GLY A 293 -5.62 -11.31 -11.97
N PHE A 294 -5.68 -10.26 -11.14
CA PHE A 294 -4.67 -9.19 -11.20
C PHE A 294 -3.38 -9.65 -10.52
N ARG A 295 -2.24 -9.31 -11.11
CA ARG A 295 -0.93 -9.53 -10.49
C ARG A 295 -0.59 -8.34 -9.62
N CYS A 296 -0.83 -8.49 -8.33
CA CYS A 296 -0.68 -7.42 -7.36
C CYS A 296 0.51 -7.65 -6.42
N TRP A 297 1.19 -6.55 -6.09
CA TRP A 297 2.31 -6.53 -5.15
C TRP A 297 2.09 -5.43 -4.12
N SER A 298 2.42 -5.70 -2.85
CA SER A 298 2.27 -4.74 -1.75
C SER A 298 3.59 -4.50 -1.06
N ALA A 299 3.81 -3.27 -0.59
CA ALA A 299 4.94 -2.92 0.28
C ALA A 299 4.46 -2.74 1.73
N ASN A 300 5.08 -3.46 2.66
CA ASN A 300 4.77 -3.41 4.09
C ASN A 300 6.03 -3.14 4.95
N PRO A 301 6.00 -2.15 5.87
CA PRO A 301 5.01 -1.08 5.94
C PRO A 301 4.88 -0.33 4.61
N GLU A 302 3.77 0.34 4.44
CA GLU A 302 3.44 1.18 3.29
C GLU A 302 4.29 2.46 3.22
N LEU A 303 4.43 3.01 2.01
CA LEU A 303 5.18 4.24 1.70
C LEU A 303 4.30 5.49 1.75
N PHE A 304 3.00 5.33 1.50
CA PHE A 304 1.99 6.37 1.66
C PHE A 304 0.97 5.91 2.70
N HIS A 305 0.58 6.82 3.58
CA HIS A 305 -0.49 6.55 4.54
C HIS A 305 -1.39 7.78 4.66
N HIS A 306 -2.69 7.59 4.87
CA HIS A 306 -3.58 8.72 5.12
C HIS A 306 -3.17 9.48 6.39
N LEU A 307 -3.50 10.76 6.43
CA LEU A 307 -3.52 11.57 7.63
C LEU A 307 -4.75 11.20 8.47
N GLU A 308 -4.62 11.26 9.79
CA GLU A 308 -5.76 11.14 10.71
C GLU A 308 -6.66 12.40 10.61
N LEU A 309 -7.56 12.40 9.62
CA LEU A 309 -8.52 13.48 9.31
C LEU A 309 -9.96 12.94 9.26
N GLU A 310 -10.94 13.83 9.42
CA GLU A 310 -12.37 13.52 9.27
C GLU A 310 -12.67 12.93 7.87
N SER A 311 -13.45 11.86 7.81
CA SER A 311 -13.78 11.19 6.56
C SER A 311 -14.83 11.97 5.75
N GLU A 312 -14.44 12.46 4.57
CA GLU A 312 -15.35 13.09 3.60
C GLU A 312 -16.49 12.14 3.17
N ILE A 313 -16.23 10.83 3.12
CA ILE A 313 -17.27 9.82 2.86
C ILE A 313 -18.28 9.77 4.01
N ALA A 314 -17.82 9.79 5.27
CA ALA A 314 -18.69 9.79 6.44
C ALA A 314 -19.54 11.07 6.51
N ILE A 315 -18.94 12.23 6.23
CA ILE A 315 -19.64 13.53 6.14
C ILE A 315 -20.80 13.45 5.14
N VAL A 316 -20.54 12.96 3.92
CA VAL A 316 -21.59 12.82 2.88
C VAL A 316 -22.69 11.85 3.32
N ASN A 317 -22.32 10.79 4.03
CA ASN A 317 -23.28 9.81 4.53
C ASN A 317 -24.03 10.27 5.81
N GLY A 318 -23.67 11.43 6.39
CA GLY A 318 -24.23 11.91 7.65
C GLY A 318 -23.88 11.00 8.84
N LEU A 319 -22.74 10.32 8.79
CA LEU A 319 -22.25 9.43 9.84
C LEU A 319 -21.19 10.13 10.70
N PRO A 320 -21.08 9.80 12.01
CA PRO A 320 -19.97 10.28 12.83
C PRO A 320 -18.62 9.75 12.31
N ASP A 321 -17.54 10.49 12.50
CA ASP A 321 -16.19 10.25 11.94
C ASP A 321 -15.71 8.80 12.11
N ASN A 322 -16.01 8.19 13.25
CA ASN A 322 -15.61 6.84 13.62
C ASN A 322 -16.34 5.74 12.82
N ALA A 323 -17.33 6.09 11.99
CA ALA A 323 -18.11 5.14 11.22
C ALA A 323 -17.33 4.51 10.07
N GLY A 324 -16.40 5.26 9.44
CA GLY A 324 -15.51 4.70 8.42
C GLY A 324 -14.62 3.60 8.99
N GLU A 325 -14.11 3.81 10.20
CA GLU A 325 -13.33 2.82 10.95
C GLU A 325 -14.18 1.64 11.46
N GLN A 326 -15.46 1.85 11.78
CA GLN A 326 -16.40 0.79 12.14
C GLN A 326 -16.86 -0.07 10.95
N GLN A 327 -16.83 0.47 9.73
CA GLN A 327 -17.18 -0.28 8.52
C GLN A 327 -16.11 -1.33 8.20
N LEU A 328 -14.82 -1.01 8.46
CA LEU A 328 -13.70 -1.96 8.46
C LEU A 328 -13.87 -3.10 9.49
N ARG A 329 -14.42 -2.80 10.68
CA ARG A 329 -14.65 -3.80 11.75
C ARG A 329 -15.67 -4.89 11.36
N ARG A 330 -16.68 -4.56 10.56
CA ARG A 330 -17.69 -5.54 10.11
C ARG A 330 -17.21 -6.43 8.96
N GLN A 331 -16.19 -5.99 8.22
CA GLN A 331 -15.67 -6.70 7.04
C GLN A 331 -14.81 -7.94 7.39
N GLY A 332 -14.43 -8.12 8.66
CA GLY A 332 -13.73 -9.33 9.14
C GLY A 332 -14.63 -10.45 9.68
N GLU A 333 -15.95 -10.24 9.75
CA GLU A 333 -16.88 -11.14 10.47
C GLU A 333 -17.71 -12.08 9.56
N GLY A 334 -17.62 -11.93 8.23
CA GLY A 334 -18.53 -12.58 7.27
C GLY A 334 -18.02 -13.81 6.52
N ASP A 335 -16.78 -14.26 6.73
CA ASP A 335 -16.20 -15.44 6.06
C ASP A 335 -15.60 -16.40 7.11
N ASP A 336 -15.85 -17.70 6.98
CA ASP A 336 -15.51 -18.73 7.98
C ASP A 336 -13.99 -18.94 8.18
N THR A 337 -13.16 -18.14 7.52
CA THR A 337 -11.77 -17.87 7.90
C THR A 337 -11.71 -16.64 8.80
N LYS A 338 -11.53 -16.86 10.12
CA LYS A 338 -11.27 -15.82 11.13
C LYS A 338 -10.08 -14.91 10.76
N VAL A 339 -10.34 -13.89 9.97
CA VAL A 339 -9.52 -12.68 9.89
C VAL A 339 -10.04 -11.76 10.98
N GLN A 340 -9.36 -11.73 12.13
CA GLN A 340 -9.61 -10.72 13.16
C GLN A 340 -9.20 -9.36 12.60
N VAL A 341 -10.13 -8.67 11.94
CA VAL A 341 -10.09 -7.22 11.80
C VAL A 341 -10.68 -6.68 13.10
N GLY A 342 -9.85 -6.66 14.14
CA GLY A 342 -10.30 -6.47 15.51
C GLY A 342 -9.87 -5.12 16.04
N ALA A 343 -10.79 -4.16 16.11
CA ALA A 343 -10.59 -2.99 16.94
C ALA A 343 -10.96 -3.29 18.39
N GLU A 344 -9.97 -3.20 19.29
CA GLU A 344 -10.18 -2.91 20.70
C GLU A 344 -9.28 -1.75 21.11
N GLY A 345 -9.94 -0.67 21.54
CA GLY A 345 -9.54 0.19 22.65
C GLY A 345 -8.14 0.76 22.68
N SER A 346 -8.08 2.09 22.50
CA SER A 346 -7.23 3.00 23.28
C SER A 346 -6.53 2.37 24.49
N ALA A 347 -5.28 1.96 24.31
CA ALA A 347 -4.34 1.77 25.40
C ALA A 347 -2.93 1.97 24.84
N ALA A 348 -2.38 3.17 25.11
CA ALA A 348 -1.05 3.64 24.74
C ALA A 348 -0.83 4.08 23.28
N SER A 349 -1.74 4.89 22.71
CA SER A 349 -1.32 5.85 21.68
C SER A 349 -0.41 6.88 22.35
N ARG A 350 0.90 6.69 22.21
CA ARG A 350 1.88 7.73 22.51
C ARG A 350 1.72 8.81 21.45
N VAL A 351 1.12 9.94 21.84
CA VAL A 351 1.02 11.22 21.12
C VAL A 351 1.32 11.10 19.62
N VAL A 352 0.39 10.51 18.88
CA VAL A 352 0.27 10.75 17.44
C VAL A 352 -0.33 12.15 17.36
N HIS A 353 0.43 13.11 16.84
CA HIS A 353 -0.08 14.47 16.67
C HIS A 353 -1.23 14.41 15.66
N SER A 354 -2.36 15.07 15.95
CA SER A 354 -3.43 15.30 14.98
C SER A 354 -2.83 15.75 13.65
N GLY A 355 -3.19 15.11 12.53
CA GLY A 355 -2.59 15.40 11.23
C GLY A 355 -1.21 14.76 10.99
N SER A 356 -0.90 13.64 11.65
CA SER A 356 0.22 12.78 11.26
C SER A 356 -0.26 11.48 10.61
N ALA A 357 0.61 10.88 9.80
CA ALA A 357 0.34 9.64 9.12
C ALA A 357 1.07 8.48 9.82
N PRO A 358 0.37 7.40 10.22
CA PRO A 358 1.01 6.25 10.83
C PRO A 358 2.17 5.68 10.00
N ASN A 359 3.15 5.09 10.69
CA ASN A 359 4.36 4.47 10.11
C ASN A 359 5.29 5.43 9.34
N ILE A 360 4.93 6.71 9.17
CA ILE A 360 5.74 7.74 8.53
C ILE A 360 6.41 8.61 9.60
N VAL A 361 7.74 8.57 9.66
CA VAL A 361 8.49 9.30 10.69
C VAL A 361 8.56 10.77 10.36
N CYS A 362 8.98 11.13 9.14
CA CYS A 362 9.13 12.51 8.72
C CYS A 362 8.18 12.83 7.56
N GLY A 363 6.90 13.01 7.90
CA GLY A 363 5.85 13.32 6.94
C GLY A 363 6.05 14.66 6.25
N ALA A 364 5.93 14.68 4.92
CA ALA A 364 6.03 15.87 4.09
C ALA A 364 4.90 16.88 4.36
N ARG A 365 3.80 16.42 4.97
CA ARG A 365 2.65 17.26 5.37
C ARG A 365 2.67 17.64 6.84
N SER A 366 3.82 17.52 7.52
CA SER A 366 3.98 18.02 8.87
C SER A 366 3.65 19.52 8.96
N ASP A 367 2.86 19.89 9.97
CA ASP A 367 2.52 21.29 10.27
C ASP A 367 3.77 22.19 10.41
N GLU A 368 4.91 21.62 10.83
CA GLU A 368 6.18 22.33 10.98
C GLU A 368 6.78 22.78 9.65
N PHE A 369 6.40 22.15 8.53
CA PHE A 369 6.87 22.54 7.20
C PHE A 369 5.96 23.59 6.56
N PHE A 370 4.68 23.65 6.92
CA PHE A 370 3.73 24.50 6.22
C PHE A 370 4.07 25.98 6.38
N THR A 371 4.21 26.68 5.26
CA THR A 371 4.51 28.12 5.23
C THR A 371 4.03 28.77 3.94
N ARG A 372 3.77 30.08 4.00
CA ARG A 372 3.45 30.91 2.84
C ARG A 372 4.62 31.80 2.41
N ASP A 373 5.72 31.80 3.15
CA ASP A 373 6.92 32.57 2.80
C ASP A 373 7.70 31.87 1.66
N PRO A 374 7.85 32.50 0.47
CA PRO A 374 8.57 31.91 -0.65
C PRO A 374 10.03 31.56 -0.34
N GLN A 375 10.71 32.33 0.52
CA GLN A 375 12.11 32.04 0.88
C GLN A 375 12.20 30.78 1.72
N ARG A 376 11.28 30.63 2.68
CA ARG A 376 11.17 29.42 3.49
C ARG A 376 10.79 28.20 2.65
N VAL A 377 9.89 28.35 1.67
CA VAL A 377 9.55 27.26 0.74
C VAL A 377 10.77 26.79 -0.05
N GLU A 378 11.58 27.70 -0.59
CA GLU A 378 12.79 27.31 -1.32
C GLU A 378 13.83 26.65 -0.40
N TYR A 379 13.97 27.14 0.82
CA TYR A 379 14.79 26.48 1.84
C TYR A 379 14.31 25.04 2.12
N LEU A 380 12.99 24.83 2.28
CA LEU A 380 12.43 23.50 2.53
C LEU A 380 12.61 22.57 1.32
N LYS A 381 12.50 23.08 0.08
CA LYS A 381 12.83 22.29 -1.11
C LYS A 381 14.25 21.76 -1.08
N GLU A 382 15.20 22.61 -0.71
CA GLU A 382 16.60 22.20 -0.61
C GLU A 382 16.80 21.21 0.55
N VAL A 383 16.41 21.60 1.76
CA VAL A 383 16.76 20.85 2.98
C VAL A 383 15.87 19.62 3.18
N VAL A 384 14.56 19.76 3.02
CA VAL A 384 13.60 18.66 3.22
C VAL A 384 13.50 17.81 1.96
N GLY A 385 13.36 18.41 0.79
CA GLY A 385 13.18 17.68 -0.47
C GLY A 385 14.45 17.04 -1.02
N ARG A 386 15.49 17.84 -1.26
CA ARG A 386 16.71 17.39 -1.96
C ARG A 386 17.72 16.75 -1.02
N GLU A 387 17.96 17.34 0.15
CA GLU A 387 18.86 16.80 1.16
C GLU A 387 18.22 15.72 2.05
N ALA A 388 16.89 15.55 1.97
CA ALA A 388 16.11 14.61 2.78
C ALA A 388 16.33 14.77 4.29
N LYS A 389 16.48 16.01 4.78
CA LYS A 389 16.68 16.29 6.21
C LYS A 389 15.37 16.65 6.89
N CYS A 390 15.03 15.87 7.92
CA CYS A 390 13.88 16.14 8.75
C CYS A 390 14.17 17.32 9.70
N VAL A 391 13.70 18.51 9.36
CA VAL A 391 13.87 19.71 10.18
C VAL A 391 12.72 19.84 11.17
N ARG A 392 12.86 19.24 12.35
CA ARG A 392 11.90 19.41 13.45
C ARG A 392 12.38 20.41 14.49
N GLY A 393 11.56 21.41 14.80
CA GLY A 393 11.74 22.32 15.94
C GLY A 393 13.07 23.09 16.06
N GLN A 394 13.89 23.23 15.01
CA GLN A 394 15.22 23.89 15.12
C GLN A 394 15.21 25.42 14.99
N GLU A 395 14.08 26.06 14.69
CA GLU A 395 14.04 27.52 14.49
C GLU A 395 13.97 28.33 15.79
N GLU A 396 13.51 27.76 16.90
CA GLU A 396 13.50 28.48 18.19
C GLU A 396 14.89 28.59 18.82
N GLU A 397 15.81 27.66 18.57
CA GLU A 397 17.18 27.71 19.10
C GLU A 397 18.08 28.65 18.29
N GLY A 398 17.90 28.71 16.96
CA GLY A 398 18.63 29.63 16.08
C GLY A 398 18.26 31.10 16.32
N GLN A 399 16.97 31.40 16.45
CA GLN A 399 16.49 32.76 16.71
C GLN A 399 16.77 33.23 18.14
N ARG A 400 16.76 32.33 19.15
CA ARG A 400 17.25 32.67 20.49
C ARG A 400 18.75 32.95 20.51
N ALA A 401 19.56 32.24 19.75
CA ALA A 401 21.00 32.48 19.69
C ALA A 401 21.35 33.83 19.02
N GLU A 402 20.54 34.29 18.06
CA GLU A 402 20.68 35.62 17.44
C GLU A 402 20.14 36.78 18.29
N MET A 403 19.08 36.56 19.08
CA MET A 403 18.61 37.55 20.07
C MET A 403 19.45 37.61 21.36
N SER A 404 20.38 36.66 21.55
CA SER A 404 21.31 36.59 22.68
C SER A 404 22.71 37.11 22.35
N ARG A 405 22.91 37.65 21.14
CA ARG A 405 24.12 38.37 20.71
C ARG A 405 23.78 39.82 20.45
#